data_AF-A0A2N2YGK2-F1
#
_entry.id   AF-A0A2N2YGK2-F1
#
_cell.length_a   1.000
_cell.length_b   1.000
_cell.length_c   1.000
_cell.angle_alpha   90.00
_cell.angle_beta   90.00
_cell.angle_gamma   90.00
#
_symmetry.space_group_name_H-M   'P 1'
#
loop_
_entity.id
_entity.type
_entity.pdbx_description
1 polymer ?
#
loop_
_entity_poly.entity_id
_entity_poly.type
_entity_poly.pdbx_seq_one_letter_code
_entity_poly.pdbx_strand_id
1 'polypeptide(L)'
;MKKIQDCTVHNIKNLNKDTYILELKCPEIPETIAAGNFAEVRVDHSADVFLRRPLSVYDVDYKNHLVSFFIKIIGKGTALLQELKKDEIVNIIYPLGNSY
;
A
#
# COMPACT_ATOMS: atom_id res chain seq x y z
N MET A 1 -1.83 -16.06 -6.81
CA MET A 1 -2.27 -16.52 -5.46
C MET A 1 -2.05 -15.38 -4.48
N LYS A 2 -2.89 -15.26 -3.43
CA LYS A 2 -2.74 -14.20 -2.40
C LYS A 2 -1.36 -14.30 -1.73
N LYS A 3 -0.74 -13.16 -1.44
CA LYS A 3 0.55 -13.08 -0.75
C LYS A 3 0.49 -12.20 0.49
N ILE A 4 1.30 -12.55 1.46
CA ILE A 4 1.72 -11.71 2.58
C ILE A 4 3.22 -11.54 2.47
N GLN A 5 3.68 -10.30 2.38
CA GLN A 5 5.10 -10.01 2.21
C GLN A 5 5.46 -8.60 2.66
N ASP A 6 6.74 -8.43 2.99
CA ASP A 6 7.36 -7.14 3.22
C ASP A 6 7.77 -6.54 1.87
N CYS A 7 7.26 -5.34 1.59
CA CYS A 7 7.67 -4.52 0.47
C CYS A 7 8.42 -3.30 1.01
N THR A 8 9.14 -2.58 0.15
CA THR A 8 9.82 -1.34 0.53
C THR A 8 9.13 -0.13 -0.09
N VAL A 9 9.14 1.00 0.61
CA VAL A 9 8.67 2.27 0.05
C VAL A 9 9.57 2.66 -1.11
N HIS A 10 9.03 2.63 -2.32
CA HIS A 10 9.73 3.12 -3.50
C HIS A 10 9.66 4.64 -3.58
N ASN A 11 8.46 5.18 -3.38
CA ASN A 11 8.16 6.59 -3.50
C ASN A 11 6.87 6.96 -2.75
N ILE A 12 6.81 8.21 -2.29
CA ILE A 12 5.59 8.84 -1.78
C ILE A 12 5.39 10.15 -2.53
N LYS A 13 4.32 10.22 -3.31
CA LYS A 13 3.97 11.41 -4.11
C LYS A 13 2.80 12.14 -3.47
N ASN A 14 3.08 13.25 -2.79
CA ASN A 14 2.06 14.15 -2.29
C ASN A 14 1.36 14.85 -3.46
N LEU A 15 0.02 14.72 -3.53
CA LEU A 15 -0.79 15.34 -4.58
C LEU A 15 -1.38 16.67 -4.11
N ASN A 16 -1.75 16.75 -2.84
CA ASN A 16 -2.18 17.96 -2.16
C ASN A 16 -2.02 17.78 -0.63
N LYS A 17 -2.68 18.62 0.17
CA LYS A 17 -2.56 18.63 1.63
C LYS A 17 -3.04 17.34 2.32
N ASP A 18 -3.96 16.59 1.70
CA ASP A 18 -4.63 15.45 2.34
C ASP A 18 -4.66 14.19 1.46
N THR A 19 -4.00 14.17 0.30
CA THR A 19 -3.93 13.00 -0.57
C THR A 19 -2.53 12.79 -1.13
N TYR A 20 -2.15 11.52 -1.23
CA TYR A 20 -0.85 11.09 -1.73
C TYR A 20 -0.93 9.71 -2.40
N ILE A 21 0.07 9.40 -3.21
CA ILE A 21 0.28 8.06 -3.76
C ILE A 21 1.44 7.41 -3.00
N LEU A 22 1.21 6.24 -2.41
CA LEU A 22 2.23 5.37 -1.85
C LEU A 22 2.58 4.30 -2.88
N GLU A 23 3.84 4.27 -3.32
CA GLU A 23 4.35 3.26 -4.25
C GLU A 23 5.27 2.31 -3.50
N LEU A 24 4.94 1.02 -3.52
CA LEU A 24 5.70 -0.03 -2.85
C LEU A 24 6.40 -0.91 -3.88
N LYS A 25 7.70 -1.13 -3.69
CA LYS A 25 8.48 -2.13 -4.42
C LYS A 25 8.36 -3.47 -3.69
N CYS A 26 7.80 -4.45 -4.36
CA CYS A 26 7.59 -5.78 -3.78
C CYS A 26 8.56 -6.81 -4.38
N PRO A 27 9.00 -7.81 -3.60
CA PRO A 27 9.83 -8.92 -4.11
C PRO A 27 9.17 -9.65 -5.29
N GLU A 28 7.86 -9.86 -5.20
CA GLU A 28 7.05 -10.50 -6.23
C GLU A 28 5.66 -9.88 -6.25
N ILE A 29 5.06 -9.76 -7.43
CA ILE A 29 3.68 -9.29 -7.59
C ILE A 29 2.82 -10.44 -8.10
N PRO A 30 1.71 -10.78 -7.43
CA PRO A 30 0.76 -11.75 -7.96
C PRO A 30 0.21 -11.30 -9.31
N GLU A 31 0.24 -12.15 -10.32
CA GLU A 31 -0.33 -11.86 -11.66
C GLU A 31 -1.86 -11.73 -11.67
N THR A 32 -2.51 -11.99 -10.54
CA THR A 32 -3.97 -12.01 -10.39
C THR A 32 -4.57 -10.69 -9.90
N ILE A 33 -3.81 -9.60 -9.89
CA ILE A 33 -4.36 -8.30 -9.45
C ILE A 33 -5.21 -7.72 -10.59
N ALA A 34 -6.47 -7.44 -10.29
CA ALA A 34 -7.43 -6.83 -11.19
C ALA A 34 -8.15 -5.64 -10.53
N ALA A 35 -8.83 -4.84 -11.36
CA ALA A 35 -9.66 -3.74 -10.88
C ALA A 35 -10.67 -4.22 -9.82
N GLY A 36 -10.82 -3.45 -8.75
CA GLY A 36 -11.63 -3.81 -7.58
C GLY A 36 -10.86 -4.54 -6.47
N ASN A 37 -9.62 -5.00 -6.71
CA ASN A 37 -8.80 -5.57 -5.65
C ASN A 37 -8.21 -4.52 -4.71
N PHE A 38 -7.97 -4.93 -3.48
CA PHE A 38 -7.35 -4.13 -2.43
C PHE A 38 -6.27 -4.91 -1.68
N ALA A 39 -5.51 -4.22 -0.83
CA ALA A 39 -4.51 -4.78 0.07
C ALA A 39 -4.82 -4.40 1.51
N GLU A 40 -4.49 -5.28 2.46
CA GLU A 40 -4.44 -4.94 3.88
C GLU A 40 -3.01 -4.51 4.26
N VAL A 41 -2.83 -3.20 4.45
CA VAL A 41 -1.52 -2.58 4.69
C VAL A 41 -1.26 -2.41 6.19
N ARG A 42 -0.15 -2.97 6.68
CA ARG A 42 0.27 -2.79 8.08
C ARG A 42 0.76 -1.37 8.29
N VAL A 43 0.33 -0.75 9.38
CA VAL A 43 0.82 0.54 9.83
C VAL A 43 1.57 0.32 11.13
N ASP A 44 2.88 0.54 11.10
CA ASP A 44 3.73 0.42 12.26
C ASP A 44 3.88 1.77 12.99
N HIS A 45 4.70 1.78 14.05
CA HIS A 45 5.09 2.99 14.79
C HIS A 45 3.95 3.72 15.52
N SER A 46 2.86 3.02 15.85
CA SER A 46 1.84 3.56 16.76
C SER A 46 1.25 2.51 17.67
N ALA A 47 1.25 2.80 18.97
CA ALA A 47 0.57 1.98 19.97
C ALA A 47 -0.97 2.02 19.83
N ASP A 48 -1.54 2.97 19.09
CA ASP A 48 -2.99 3.15 18.98
C ASP A 48 -3.56 2.65 17.64
N VAL A 49 -2.70 2.26 16.68
CA VAL A 49 -3.11 1.78 15.35
C VAL A 49 -2.83 0.29 15.26
N PHE A 50 -3.78 -0.52 15.74
CA PHE A 50 -3.62 -1.98 15.79
C PHE A 50 -4.00 -2.69 14.49
N LEU A 51 -5.03 -2.19 13.79
CA LEU A 51 -5.55 -2.85 12.60
C LEU A 51 -4.83 -2.37 11.33
N ARG A 52 -4.72 -3.28 10.36
CA ARG A 52 -4.29 -2.95 9.00
C ARG A 52 -5.30 -2.02 8.33
N ARG A 53 -4.84 -1.31 7.30
CA ARG A 53 -5.68 -0.43 6.49
C ARG A 53 -6.03 -1.16 5.19
N PRO A 54 -7.32 -1.40 4.90
CA PRO A 54 -7.75 -1.87 3.59
C PRO A 54 -7.60 -0.70 2.60
N LEU A 55 -6.72 -0.85 1.61
CA LEU A 55 -6.42 0.17 0.61
C LEU A 55 -6.56 -0.45 -0.79
N SER A 56 -7.40 0.16 -1.62
CA SER A 56 -7.58 -0.25 -3.01
C SER A 56 -6.28 -0.15 -3.79
N VAL A 57 -5.98 -1.15 -4.61
CA VAL A 57 -4.86 -1.08 -5.54
C VAL A 57 -5.18 -0.02 -6.59
N TYR A 58 -4.37 1.02 -6.65
CA TYR A 58 -4.53 2.11 -7.61
C TYR A 58 -3.90 1.74 -8.96
N ASP A 59 -2.68 1.19 -8.93
CA ASP A 59 -1.98 0.75 -10.13
C ASP A 59 -0.94 -0.35 -9.81
N VAL A 60 -0.50 -1.08 -10.84
CA VAL A 60 0.53 -2.12 -10.76
C VAL A 60 1.47 -2.04 -11.95
N ASP A 61 2.76 -1.81 -11.69
CA ASP A 61 3.82 -1.94 -12.69
C ASP A 61 4.55 -3.26 -12.49
N TYR A 62 4.17 -4.27 -13.27
CA TYR A 62 4.77 -5.60 -13.23
C TYR A 62 6.23 -5.62 -13.66
N LYS A 63 6.65 -4.73 -14.58
CA LYS A 63 8.03 -4.68 -15.07
C LYS A 63 8.97 -4.19 -13.96
N ASN A 64 8.52 -3.19 -13.22
CA ASN A 64 9.29 -2.60 -12.13
C ASN A 64 8.89 -3.17 -10.76
N HIS A 65 8.05 -4.19 -10.67
CA HIS A 65 7.55 -4.75 -9.42
C HIS A 65 7.02 -3.70 -8.42
N LEU A 66 6.24 -2.73 -8.92
CA LEU A 66 5.62 -1.70 -8.10
C LEU A 66 4.11 -1.92 -7.96
N VAL A 67 3.60 -1.71 -6.75
CA VAL A 67 2.16 -1.62 -6.45
C VAL A 67 1.90 -0.26 -5.81
N SER A 68 0.89 0.44 -6.31
CA SER A 68 0.60 1.81 -5.89
C SER A 68 -0.77 1.92 -5.23
N PHE A 69 -0.88 2.79 -4.24
CA PHE A 69 -2.11 3.07 -3.49
C PHE A 69 -2.36 4.58 -3.48
N PHE A 70 -3.55 5.00 -3.90
CA PHE A 70 -4.03 6.37 -3.72
C PHE A 70 -4.70 6.49 -2.36
N ILE A 71 -4.17 7.35 -1.49
CA ILE A 71 -4.60 7.41 -0.09
C ILE A 71 -5.01 8.83 0.26
N LYS A 72 -6.17 8.97 0.90
CA LYS A 72 -6.59 10.20 1.58
C LYS A 72 -6.31 10.09 3.07
N ILE A 73 -5.73 11.13 3.65
CA ILE A 73 -5.47 11.26 5.07
C ILE A 73 -6.79 11.56 5.78
N ILE A 74 -7.37 10.54 6.41
CA ILE A 74 -8.63 10.65 7.17
C ILE A 74 -8.48 10.28 8.65
N GLY A 75 -7.28 9.82 9.05
CA GLY A 75 -6.96 9.50 10.44
C GLY A 75 -5.49 9.16 10.65
N LYS A 76 -5.15 8.83 11.90
CA LYS A 76 -3.77 8.60 12.35
C LYS A 76 -3.03 7.55 11.50
N GLY A 77 -3.68 6.42 11.18
CA GLY A 77 -3.04 5.35 10.40
C GLY A 77 -2.63 5.79 9.00
N THR A 78 -3.49 6.53 8.29
CA THR A 78 -3.17 7.08 6.95
C THR A 78 -2.19 8.24 7.01
N ALA A 79 -2.14 9.00 8.11
CA ALA A 79 -1.13 10.04 8.31
C ALA A 79 0.27 9.42 8.47
N LEU A 80 0.39 8.39 9.32
CA LEU A 80 1.66 7.69 9.55
C LEU A 80 2.22 7.05 8.28
N LEU A 81 1.36 6.49 7.42
CA LEU A 81 1.80 5.93 6.13
C LEU A 81 2.39 6.99 5.19
N GLN A 82 1.99 8.26 5.29
CA GLN A 82 2.56 9.36 4.49
C GLN A 82 3.97 9.76 4.97
N GLU A 83 4.25 9.55 6.26
CA GLU A 83 5.52 9.95 6.90
C GLU A 83 6.65 8.94 6.67
N LEU A 84 6.34 7.76 6.12
CA LEU A 84 7.34 6.74 5.80
C LEU A 84 8.39 7.27 4.81
N LYS A 85 9.62 6.78 4.93
CA LYS A 85 10.71 7.17 4.04
C LYS A 85 11.00 6.07 3.03
N LYS A 86 11.66 6.47 1.94
CA LYS A 86 12.18 5.55 0.94
C LYS A 86 12.96 4.42 1.61
N ASP A 87 12.79 3.21 1.08
CA ASP A 87 13.39 1.96 1.54
C ASP A 87 12.90 1.45 2.91
N GLU A 88 12.01 2.17 3.61
CA GLU A 88 11.33 1.63 4.80
C GLU A 88 10.39 0.47 4.43
N ILE A 89 10.21 -0.45 5.38
CA ILE A 89 9.47 -1.69 5.17
C ILE A 89 7.99 -1.47 5.44
N VAL A 90 7.15 -1.96 4.52
CA VAL A 90 5.70 -1.99 4.66
C VAL A 90 5.19 -3.40 4.37
N ASN A 91 4.58 -4.02 5.36
CA ASN A 91 4.00 -5.35 5.22
C ASN A 91 2.58 -5.27 4.64
N ILE A 92 2.30 -6.01 3.57
CA ILE A 92 0.99 -6.00 2.90
C ILE A 92 0.46 -7.42 2.64
N ILE A 93 -0.87 -7.54 2.62
CA ILE A 93 -1.60 -8.77 2.23
C ILE A 93 -2.46 -8.46 1.01
N TYR A 94 -2.19 -9.09 -0.14
CA TYR A 94 -2.81 -8.74 -1.43
C TYR A 94 -2.62 -9.83 -2.51
N PRO A 95 -3.38 -9.80 -3.63
CA PRO A 95 -4.65 -9.08 -3.79
C PRO A 95 -5.77 -9.70 -2.94
N LEU A 96 -6.65 -8.85 -2.42
CA LEU A 96 -7.88 -9.22 -1.73
C LEU A 96 -9.11 -8.63 -2.44
N GLY A 97 -10.29 -9.17 -2.13
CA GLY A 97 -11.54 -8.80 -2.78
C GLY A 97 -11.82 -9.58 -4.07
N ASN A 98 -13.05 -9.47 -4.57
CA ASN A 98 -13.42 -9.96 -5.90
C ASN A 98 -13.13 -8.88 -6.94
N SER A 99 -12.73 -9.29 -8.14
CA SER A 99 -12.61 -8.40 -9.30
C SER A 99 -13.99 -8.12 -9.91
N TYR A 100 -14.13 -7.00 -10.61
CA TYR A 100 -15.35 -6.59 -11.32
C TYR A 100 -15.15 -6.61 -12.83
#